data_AF-A0A6L9U708-F1
#
_entry.id   AF-A0A6L9U708-F1
#
_cell.length_a   1.000
_cell.length_b   1.000
_cell.length_c   1.000
_cell.angle_alpha   90.00
_cell.angle_beta   90.00
_cell.angle_gamma   90.00
#
_symmetry.space_group_name_H-M   'P 1'
#
loop_
_entity.id
_entity.type
_entity.pdbx_description
1 polymer ?
#
loop_
_entity_poly.entity_id
_entity_poly.type
_entity_poly.pdbx_seq_one_letter_code
_entity_poly.pdbx_strand_id
1 'polypeptide(L)'
;MVVGGFSIVVIALVVLVILVLFAGIKTVPQGYRYTVQRFGRYTRTLEPGLNLILPFIETIGARMNVMEQVLAVPTQEVITKDNASISADAVAFFQVLNAAQAAYQITNLETAILNLTKTNIRSVMGSMDLDELLSNRDVINERLLRVVDEAAEPWGIKMTRVEIKDIQPPKDLVDAMGRQMKAEREKRAQVLEAEGLRNAQILRAEGAKQAAVLQAEGQREAAFRNAEARERLAEAEAKATRVVSEAIAEGNVQAINYFVAQKYTEALTAIGSAGNSKIVLMPMEASSLIGSLGGIGAIAREVFGDNGDGSGAPQPPRPRSGSARTTPSINPLTSKES
;
A
#
# COMPACT_ATOMS: atom_id res chain seq x y z
N MET A 1 75.93 -1.89 59.75
CA MET A 1 75.26 -0.59 59.96
C MET A 1 74.09 -0.85 60.88
N VAL A 2 74.28 -0.64 62.19
CA VAL A 2 73.25 -0.96 63.19
C VAL A 2 72.18 0.13 63.08
N VAL A 3 70.99 -0.25 62.63
CA VAL A 3 69.85 0.67 62.53
C VAL A 3 69.51 1.10 63.96
N GLY A 4 69.76 2.37 64.31
CA GLY A 4 69.46 2.90 65.63
C GLY A 4 67.95 2.88 65.91
N GLY A 5 67.54 2.78 67.18
CA GLY A 5 66.13 2.71 67.57
C GLY A 5 65.26 3.85 67.01
N PHE A 6 65.82 5.05 66.85
CA PHE A 6 65.15 6.17 66.19
C PHE A 6 64.83 5.89 64.71
N SER A 7 65.77 5.30 63.97
CA SER A 7 65.58 4.93 62.57
C SER A 7 64.47 3.88 62.41
N ILE A 8 64.34 2.94 63.35
CA ILE A 8 63.26 1.94 63.35
C ILE A 8 61.89 2.61 63.52
N VAL A 9 61.76 3.57 64.45
CA VAL A 9 60.52 4.31 64.68
C VAL A 9 60.12 5.14 63.45
N VAL A 10 61.09 5.81 62.82
CA VAL A 10 60.84 6.58 61.59
C VAL A 10 60.38 5.67 60.45
N ILE A 11 61.03 4.52 60.25
CA ILE A 11 60.62 3.54 59.24
C ILE A 11 59.20 3.02 59.52
N ALA A 12 58.89 2.68 60.78
CA ALA A 12 57.55 2.22 61.16
C ALA A 12 56.47 3.28 60.90
N LEU A 13 56.76 4.56 61.20
CA LEU A 13 55.84 5.66 60.95
C LEU A 13 55.62 5.90 59.45
N VAL A 14 56.69 5.82 58.63
CA VAL A 14 56.57 5.92 57.17
C VAL A 14 55.73 4.78 56.61
N VAL A 15 55.96 3.54 57.05
CA VAL A 15 55.17 2.37 56.65
C VAL A 15 53.70 2.55 57.07
N LEU A 16 53.43 3.03 58.27
CA LEU A 16 52.08 3.33 58.75
C LEU A 16 51.38 4.35 57.84
N VAL A 17 52.03 5.45 57.51
CA VAL A 17 51.48 6.49 56.62
C VAL A 17 51.18 5.91 55.24
N ILE A 18 52.08 5.09 54.69
CA ILE A 18 51.87 4.43 53.39
C ILE A 18 50.67 3.49 53.46
N LEU A 19 50.53 2.67 54.52
CA LEU A 19 49.39 1.78 54.70
C LEU A 19 48.07 2.54 54.82
N VAL A 20 48.06 3.68 55.53
CA VAL A 20 46.88 4.55 55.66
C VAL A 20 46.49 5.15 54.31
N LEU A 21 47.48 5.62 53.53
CA LEU A 21 47.23 6.15 52.18
C LEU A 21 46.65 5.07 51.25
N PHE A 22 47.24 3.87 51.24
CA PHE A 22 46.72 2.75 50.44
C PHE A 22 45.31 2.31 50.90
N ALA A 23 45.04 2.29 52.21
CA ALA A 23 43.72 1.97 52.74
C ALA A 23 42.64 3.00 52.35
N GLY A 24 43.05 4.26 52.14
CA GLY A 24 42.17 5.34 51.69
C GLY A 24 41.81 5.29 50.21
N ILE A 25 42.59 4.59 49.38
CA ILE A 25 42.33 4.50 47.94
C ILE A 25 41.15 3.54 47.69
N LYS A 26 40.09 4.05 47.06
CA LYS A 26 38.92 3.28 46.64
C LYS A 26 38.57 3.56 45.19
N THR A 27 38.44 2.49 44.43
CA THR A 27 38.05 2.55 43.01
C THR A 27 36.56 2.29 42.90
N VAL A 28 35.84 3.20 42.24
CA VAL A 28 34.42 3.04 41.94
C VAL A 28 34.27 2.60 40.47
N PRO A 29 33.58 1.48 40.19
CA PRO A 29 33.33 1.05 38.81
C PRO A 29 32.50 2.07 38.02
N GLN A 30 32.66 2.06 36.70
CA GLN A 30 31.78 2.81 35.81
C GLN A 30 30.32 2.33 35.97
N GLY A 31 29.36 3.26 35.87
CA GLY A 31 27.94 2.95 36.07
C GLY A 31 27.51 2.83 37.54
N TYR A 32 28.42 3.02 38.50
CA TYR A 32 28.09 3.04 39.93
C TYR A 32 28.48 4.36 40.59
N ARG A 33 27.73 4.74 41.62
CA ARG A 33 28.05 5.84 42.53
C ARG A 33 27.95 5.35 43.96
N TYR A 34 29.00 5.61 44.76
CA TYR A 34 29.05 5.15 46.15
C TYR A 34 28.86 6.34 47.08
N THR A 35 27.96 6.22 48.04
CA THR A 35 27.79 7.27 49.06
C THR A 35 28.84 7.10 50.16
N VAL A 36 29.37 8.22 50.66
CA VAL A 36 30.32 8.24 51.77
C VAL A 36 29.63 8.74 53.01
N GLN A 37 29.78 7.98 54.09
CA GLN A 37 29.30 8.33 55.41
C GLN A 37 30.48 8.66 56.32
N ARG A 38 30.30 9.67 57.17
CA ARG A 38 31.21 10.00 58.26
C ARG A 38 30.44 9.84 59.56
N PHE A 39 30.83 8.87 60.39
CA PHE A 39 30.09 8.50 61.61
C PHE A 39 28.57 8.32 61.38
N GLY A 40 28.20 7.71 60.26
CA GLY A 40 26.79 7.48 59.86
C GLY A 40 26.10 8.65 59.15
N ARG A 41 26.68 9.86 59.13
CA ARG A 41 26.13 11.01 58.39
C ARG A 41 26.63 11.03 56.95
N TYR A 42 25.72 11.17 55.98
CA TYR A 42 26.08 11.40 54.58
C TYR A 42 26.94 12.66 54.42
N THR A 43 28.07 12.55 53.72
CA THR A 43 28.98 13.67 53.47
C THR A 43 29.08 14.00 51.98
N ARG A 44 29.41 13.01 51.13
CA ARG A 44 29.61 13.18 49.69
C ARG A 44 29.36 11.88 48.94
N THR A 45 29.23 11.96 47.63
CA THR A 45 29.12 10.81 46.73
C THR A 45 30.40 10.68 45.91
N LEU A 46 30.91 9.46 45.78
CA LEU A 46 32.06 9.13 44.94
C LEU A 46 31.61 8.85 43.51
N GLU A 47 32.25 9.52 42.56
CA GLU A 47 32.05 9.31 41.13
C GLU A 47 32.90 8.14 40.62
N PRO A 48 32.59 7.58 39.44
CA PRO A 48 33.41 6.52 38.83
C PRO A 48 34.88 6.91 38.69
N GLY A 49 35.78 6.00 39.06
CA GLY A 49 37.22 6.23 39.03
C GLY A 49 37.91 6.11 40.38
N LEU A 50 39.12 6.64 40.46
CA LEU A 50 39.96 6.58 41.66
C LEU A 50 39.55 7.67 42.64
N ASN A 51 39.11 7.28 43.84
CA ASN A 51 38.70 8.19 44.90
C ASN A 51 39.53 7.94 46.16
N LEU A 52 39.73 9.00 46.96
CA LEU A 52 40.39 8.92 48.25
C LEU A 52 39.40 9.21 49.38
N ILE A 53 39.26 8.24 50.27
CA ILE A 53 38.51 8.36 51.52
C ILE A 53 39.47 8.40 52.70
N LEU A 54 39.08 9.06 53.79
CA LEU A 54 39.84 9.01 55.03
C LEU A 54 39.54 7.67 55.73
N PRO A 55 40.47 6.69 55.71
CA PRO A 55 40.22 5.42 56.39
C PRO A 55 39.95 5.68 57.88
N PHE A 56 39.16 4.82 58.51
CA PHE A 56 38.68 4.91 59.91
C PHE A 56 37.59 5.95 60.21
N ILE A 57 37.59 7.11 59.53
CA ILE A 57 36.60 8.18 59.77
C ILE A 57 35.45 8.10 58.75
N GLU A 58 35.79 7.82 57.49
CA GLU A 58 34.84 7.71 56.38
C GLU A 58 34.62 6.24 56.00
N THR A 59 33.37 5.86 55.84
CA THR A 59 32.96 4.53 55.36
C THR A 59 32.11 4.65 54.10
N ILE A 60 32.18 3.62 53.26
CA ILE A 60 31.28 3.50 52.11
C ILE A 60 29.91 3.06 52.62
N GLY A 61 28.89 3.86 52.35
CA GLY A 61 27.50 3.55 52.64
C GLY A 61 26.88 2.72 51.53
N ALA A 62 25.94 3.32 50.80
CA ALA A 62 25.20 2.66 49.73
C ALA A 62 25.99 2.65 48.42
N ARG A 63 25.90 1.54 47.69
CA ARG A 63 26.42 1.38 46.34
C ARG A 63 25.25 1.45 45.38
N MET A 64 25.12 2.54 44.65
CA MET A 64 23.99 2.75 43.77
C MET A 64 24.37 2.57 42.32
N ASN A 65 23.55 1.80 41.60
CA ASN A 65 23.66 1.64 40.16
C ASN A 65 22.99 2.85 39.48
N VAL A 66 23.75 3.60 38.69
CA VAL A 66 23.24 4.76 37.94
C VAL A 66 22.91 4.43 36.49
N MET A 67 23.07 3.17 36.07
CA MET A 67 22.61 2.72 34.76
C MET A 67 21.07 2.64 34.75
N GLU A 68 20.50 2.72 33.55
CA GLU A 68 19.08 2.47 33.36
C GLU A 68 18.74 1.03 33.73
N GLN A 69 17.67 0.87 34.50
CA GLN A 69 17.21 -0.39 35.05
C GLN A 69 15.77 -0.64 34.65
N VAL A 70 15.45 -1.91 34.47
CA VAL A 70 14.13 -2.38 34.03
C VAL A 70 13.42 -3.04 35.19
N LEU A 71 12.21 -2.58 35.47
CA LEU A 71 11.34 -3.11 36.52
C LEU A 71 10.05 -3.63 35.90
N ALA A 72 9.85 -4.94 35.97
CA ALA A 72 8.60 -5.57 35.54
C ALA A 72 7.51 -5.33 36.60
N VAL A 73 6.43 -4.68 36.19
CA VAL A 73 5.26 -4.48 37.04
C VAL A 73 4.33 -5.67 36.85
N PRO A 74 4.02 -6.43 37.92
CA PRO A 74 3.16 -7.59 37.80
C PRO A 74 1.74 -7.17 37.42
N THR A 75 1.01 -8.08 36.76
CA THR A 75 -0.37 -7.87 36.30
C THR A 75 -1.24 -7.30 37.41
N GLN A 76 -1.96 -6.23 37.11
CA GLN A 76 -2.92 -5.57 37.98
C GLN A 76 -4.33 -5.71 37.41
N GLU A 77 -5.28 -6.08 38.25
CA GLU A 77 -6.70 -6.00 37.93
C GLU A 77 -7.21 -4.58 38.22
N VAL A 78 -7.84 -3.98 37.22
CA VAL A 78 -8.37 -2.62 37.25
C VAL A 78 -9.76 -2.63 36.62
N ILE A 79 -10.67 -1.84 37.17
CA ILE A 79 -11.98 -1.58 36.57
C ILE A 79 -11.86 -0.23 35.86
N THR A 80 -12.15 -0.21 34.57
CA THR A 80 -12.15 1.00 33.73
C THR A 80 -13.34 1.90 34.06
N LYS A 81 -13.36 3.10 33.51
CA LYS A 81 -14.43 4.08 33.72
C LYS A 81 -15.80 3.61 33.20
N ASP A 82 -15.81 2.81 32.14
CA ASP A 82 -17.00 2.15 31.56
C ASP A 82 -17.33 0.80 32.21
N ASN A 83 -16.79 0.54 33.42
CA ASN A 83 -17.09 -0.62 34.24
C ASN A 83 -16.70 -1.96 33.59
N ALA A 84 -15.64 -1.96 32.77
CA ALA A 84 -15.01 -3.19 32.30
C ALA A 84 -13.87 -3.58 33.25
N SER A 85 -13.89 -4.81 33.75
CA SER A 85 -12.74 -5.38 34.44
C SER A 85 -11.66 -5.70 33.42
N ILE A 86 -10.43 -5.24 33.62
CA ILE A 86 -9.28 -5.59 32.76
C ILE A 86 -8.08 -5.98 33.61
N SER A 87 -7.21 -6.80 33.03
CA SER A 87 -5.90 -7.12 33.61
C SER A 87 -4.81 -6.47 32.76
N ALA A 88 -3.93 -5.70 33.37
CA ALA A 88 -2.84 -5.04 32.66
C ALA A 88 -1.49 -5.24 33.35
N ASP A 89 -0.44 -5.48 32.56
CA ASP A 89 0.95 -5.48 33.01
C ASP A 89 1.75 -4.40 32.29
N ALA A 90 2.87 -4.01 32.90
CA ALA A 90 3.69 -2.91 32.41
C ALA A 90 5.16 -3.13 32.74
N VAL A 91 6.02 -2.39 32.06
CA VAL A 91 7.45 -2.35 32.33
C VAL A 91 7.87 -0.91 32.52
N ALA A 92 8.53 -0.64 33.64
CA ALA A 92 9.03 0.68 34.00
C ALA A 92 10.56 0.71 33.86
N PHE A 93 11.07 1.77 33.26
CA PHE A 93 12.49 2.03 33.05
C PHE A 93 12.84 3.25 33.88
N PHE A 94 13.86 3.12 34.72
CA PHE A 94 14.27 4.18 35.61
C PHE A 94 15.79 4.25 35.72
N GLN A 95 16.28 5.44 36.02
CA GLN A 95 17.69 5.72 36.23
C GLN A 95 17.88 6.52 37.52
N VAL A 96 18.90 6.17 38.30
CA VAL A 96 19.26 6.95 39.48
C VAL A 96 20.13 8.13 39.08
N LEU A 97 19.62 9.36 39.23
CA LEU A 97 20.37 10.59 38.99
C LEU A 97 21.17 10.98 40.24
N ASN A 98 20.55 10.89 41.42
CA ASN A 98 21.16 11.25 42.69
C ASN A 98 21.24 10.05 43.63
N ALA A 99 22.43 9.46 43.72
CA ALA A 99 22.69 8.29 44.56
C ALA A 99 22.46 8.54 46.06
N ALA A 100 22.65 9.78 46.54
CA ALA A 100 22.42 10.11 47.94
C ALA A 100 20.93 10.16 48.27
N GLN A 101 20.12 10.81 47.42
CA GLN A 101 18.68 10.83 47.58
C GLN A 101 18.09 9.42 47.47
N ALA A 102 18.49 8.64 46.47
CA ALA A 102 17.98 7.29 46.27
C ALA A 102 18.37 6.32 47.40
N ALA A 103 19.50 6.54 48.06
CA ALA A 103 19.95 5.70 49.18
C ALA A 103 19.30 6.03 50.52
N TYR A 104 18.91 7.30 50.74
CA TYR A 104 18.54 7.79 52.08
C TYR A 104 17.14 8.38 52.18
N GLN A 105 16.48 8.73 51.08
CA GLN A 105 15.11 9.26 51.11
C GLN A 105 14.05 8.16 51.14
N ILE A 106 14.39 6.95 50.68
CA ILE A 106 13.46 5.84 50.69
C ILE A 106 14.17 4.50 50.94
N THR A 107 13.52 3.65 51.73
CA THR A 107 13.95 2.26 51.95
C THR A 107 13.37 1.38 50.84
N ASN A 108 14.18 0.45 50.30
CA ASN A 108 13.75 -0.49 49.25
C ASN A 108 13.20 0.22 48.01
N LEU A 109 14.09 0.96 47.33
CA LEU A 109 13.81 1.77 46.14
C LEU A 109 12.94 1.06 45.09
N GLU A 110 13.33 -0.17 44.70
CA GLU A 110 12.63 -0.95 43.68
C GLU A 110 11.18 -1.26 44.08
N THR A 111 10.96 -1.67 45.33
CA THR A 111 9.61 -1.94 45.86
C THR A 111 8.77 -0.67 45.90
N ALA A 112 9.37 0.47 46.22
CA ALA A 112 8.69 1.75 46.23
C ALA A 112 8.24 2.18 44.82
N ILE A 113 9.13 2.12 43.83
CA ILE A 113 8.80 2.41 42.43
C ILE A 113 7.73 1.42 41.94
N LEU A 114 7.85 0.14 42.27
CA LEU A 114 6.88 -0.89 41.89
C LEU A 114 5.48 -0.57 42.43
N ASN A 115 5.37 -0.21 43.71
CA ASN A 115 4.08 0.14 44.33
C ASN A 115 3.53 1.47 43.81
N LEU A 116 4.38 2.46 43.58
CA LEU A 116 4.02 3.74 42.97
C LEU A 116 3.44 3.50 41.56
N THR A 117 4.12 2.68 40.76
CA THR A 117 3.69 2.38 39.39
C THR A 117 2.38 1.58 39.39
N LYS A 118 2.23 0.56 40.25
CA LYS A 118 0.96 -0.18 40.41
C LYS A 118 -0.22 0.73 40.73
N THR A 119 -0.02 1.67 41.65
CA THR A 119 -1.08 2.59 42.09
C THR A 119 -1.48 3.54 40.98
N ASN A 120 -0.49 4.07 40.24
CA ASN A 120 -0.74 4.97 39.13
C ASN A 120 -1.36 4.26 37.91
N ILE A 121 -0.96 3.02 37.61
CA ILE A 121 -1.63 2.20 36.59
C ILE A 121 -3.11 2.07 36.91
N ARG A 122 -3.45 1.71 38.16
CA ARG A 122 -4.85 1.60 38.59
C ARG A 122 -5.60 2.92 38.45
N SER A 123 -4.99 4.03 38.84
CA SER A 123 -5.64 5.35 38.77
C SER A 123 -5.84 5.85 37.33
N VAL A 124 -4.82 5.72 36.47
CA VAL A 124 -4.90 6.18 35.08
C VAL A 124 -5.88 5.32 34.30
N MET A 125 -5.75 3.98 34.37
CA MET A 125 -6.66 3.07 33.66
C MET A 125 -8.09 3.14 34.18
N GLY A 126 -8.30 3.33 35.48
CA GLY A 126 -9.63 3.52 36.04
C GLY A 126 -10.32 4.84 35.63
N SER A 127 -9.56 5.80 35.11
CA SER A 127 -10.10 7.07 34.62
C SER A 127 -10.42 7.08 33.12
N MET A 128 -10.05 6.01 32.40
CA MET A 128 -10.19 5.89 30.94
C MET A 128 -11.22 4.80 30.60
N ASP A 129 -11.85 4.95 29.44
CA ASP A 129 -12.79 3.98 28.89
C ASP A 129 -12.02 2.83 28.19
N LEU A 130 -12.58 1.62 28.10
CA LEU A 130 -11.86 0.45 27.57
C LEU A 130 -11.35 0.66 26.13
N ASP A 131 -12.13 1.29 25.28
CA ASP A 131 -11.77 1.54 23.88
C ASP A 131 -10.56 2.47 23.76
N GLU A 132 -10.48 3.49 24.63
CA GLU A 132 -9.34 4.40 24.70
C GLU A 132 -8.08 3.67 25.14
N LEU A 133 -8.21 2.74 26.10
CA LEU A 133 -7.10 1.92 26.58
C LEU A 133 -6.54 0.99 25.50
N LEU A 134 -7.41 0.47 24.62
CA LEU A 134 -7.00 -0.42 23.54
C LEU A 134 -6.46 0.34 22.32
N SER A 135 -6.98 1.54 22.05
CA SER A 135 -6.65 2.32 20.85
C SER A 135 -5.48 3.28 21.02
N ASN A 136 -5.29 3.86 22.22
CA ASN A 136 -4.38 4.98 22.45
C ASN A 136 -3.27 4.66 23.47
N ARG A 137 -2.46 3.63 23.19
CA ARG A 137 -1.38 3.20 24.10
C ARG A 137 -0.34 4.29 24.39
N ASP A 138 -0.03 5.14 23.43
CA ASP A 138 0.97 6.22 23.60
C ASP A 138 0.53 7.26 24.63
N VAL A 139 -0.76 7.62 24.64
CA VAL A 139 -1.34 8.57 25.60
C VAL A 139 -1.26 8.02 27.02
N ILE A 140 -1.50 6.71 27.19
CA ILE A 140 -1.40 6.03 28.48
C ILE A 140 0.05 6.04 28.97
N ASN A 141 1.00 5.69 28.11
CA ASN A 141 2.42 5.64 28.42
C ASN A 141 2.94 7.03 28.83
N GLU A 142 2.57 8.09 28.11
CA GLU A 142 2.97 9.47 28.45
C GLU A 142 2.38 9.91 29.79
N ARG A 143 1.08 9.63 30.02
CA ARG A 143 0.41 10.01 31.26
C ARG A 143 0.97 9.26 32.46
N LEU A 144 1.25 7.97 32.33
CA LEU A 144 1.90 7.18 33.38
C LEU A 144 3.31 7.67 33.65
N LEU A 145 4.10 7.93 32.60
CA LEU A 145 5.44 8.47 32.75
C LEU A 145 5.41 9.78 33.54
N ARG A 146 4.54 10.72 33.17
CA ARG A 146 4.43 12.03 33.83
C ARG A 146 4.13 11.90 35.32
N VAL A 147 3.12 11.12 35.68
CA VAL A 147 2.68 11.01 37.09
C VAL A 147 3.68 10.22 37.93
N VAL A 148 4.29 9.16 37.38
CA VAL A 148 5.29 8.36 38.10
C VAL A 148 6.62 9.11 38.24
N ASP A 149 7.04 9.86 37.22
CA ASP A 149 8.28 10.67 37.26
C ASP A 149 8.20 11.78 38.31
N GLU A 150 7.10 12.54 38.32
CA GLU A 150 6.86 13.61 39.31
C GLU A 150 6.90 13.06 40.74
N ALA A 151 6.30 11.89 40.98
CA ALA A 151 6.31 11.27 42.30
C ALA A 151 7.65 10.62 42.69
N ALA A 152 8.49 10.24 41.71
CA ALA A 152 9.80 9.63 41.94
C ALA A 152 10.95 10.65 42.07
N GLU A 153 10.75 11.89 41.62
CA GLU A 153 11.74 12.97 41.68
C GLU A 153 12.34 13.22 43.09
N PRO A 154 11.55 13.21 44.19
CA PRO A 154 12.11 13.41 45.55
C PRO A 154 13.10 12.33 45.98
N TRP A 155 13.05 11.15 45.34
CA TRP A 155 13.97 10.04 45.60
C TRP A 155 15.22 10.12 44.73
N GLY A 156 15.39 11.15 43.90
CA GLY A 156 16.55 11.30 43.02
C GLY A 156 16.56 10.31 41.86
N ILE A 157 15.38 9.82 41.48
CA ILE A 157 15.16 8.89 40.37
C ILE A 157 14.55 9.66 39.21
N LYS A 158 15.00 9.34 38.00
CA LYS A 158 14.34 9.74 36.76
C LYS A 158 13.65 8.52 36.17
N MET A 159 12.37 8.65 35.87
CA MET A 159 11.68 7.65 35.05
C MET A 159 11.99 7.95 33.58
N THR A 160 12.61 7.02 32.88
CA THR A 160 12.89 7.20 31.44
C THR A 160 11.67 6.85 30.61
N ARG A 161 10.96 5.77 31.00
CA ARG A 161 9.90 5.19 30.19
C ARG A 161 8.98 4.32 31.04
N VAL A 162 7.68 4.36 30.76
CA VAL A 162 6.71 3.40 31.29
C VAL A 162 5.90 2.87 30.12
N GLU A 163 5.98 1.57 29.87
CA GLU A 163 5.26 0.94 28.76
C GLU A 163 4.27 -0.08 29.28
N ILE A 164 3.03 0.02 28.82
CA ILE A 164 2.05 -1.05 28.99
C ILE A 164 2.44 -2.21 28.06
N LYS A 165 2.58 -3.39 28.66
CA LYS A 165 2.93 -4.61 27.94
C LYS A 165 1.68 -5.22 27.33
N ASP A 166 0.78 -5.76 28.14
CA ASP A 166 -0.49 -6.34 27.71
C ASP A 166 -1.68 -5.75 28.47
N ILE A 167 -2.80 -5.62 27.77
CA ILE A 167 -4.12 -5.31 28.34
C ILE A 167 -5.04 -6.46 27.94
N GLN A 168 -5.56 -7.17 28.92
CA GLN A 168 -6.38 -8.36 28.74
C GLN A 168 -7.77 -8.10 29.31
N PRO A 169 -8.78 -7.83 28.45
CA PRO A 169 -10.17 -7.82 28.86
C PRO A 169 -10.69 -9.26 29.09
N PRO A 170 -11.79 -9.43 29.85
CA PRO A 170 -12.43 -10.72 30.05
C PRO A 170 -12.95 -11.26 28.72
N LYS A 171 -12.84 -12.57 28.54
CA LYS A 171 -13.18 -13.25 27.27
C LYS A 171 -14.60 -12.95 26.83
N ASP A 172 -15.55 -12.92 27.76
CA ASP A 172 -16.97 -12.65 27.46
C ASP A 172 -17.17 -11.29 26.79
N LEU A 173 -16.41 -10.27 27.21
CA LEU A 173 -16.47 -8.93 26.63
C LEU A 173 -15.80 -8.88 25.27
N VAL A 174 -14.64 -9.54 25.11
CA VAL A 174 -13.95 -9.65 23.81
C VAL A 174 -14.84 -10.35 22.78
N ASP A 175 -15.55 -11.40 23.18
CA ASP A 175 -16.47 -12.14 22.31
C ASP A 175 -17.72 -11.31 21.95
N ALA A 176 -18.24 -10.52 22.90
CA ALA A 176 -19.34 -9.59 22.64
C ALA A 176 -18.92 -8.45 21.69
N MET A 177 -17.78 -7.80 21.96
CA MET A 177 -17.20 -6.77 21.10
C MET A 177 -16.86 -7.31 19.72
N GLY A 178 -16.31 -8.52 19.63
CA GLY A 178 -16.00 -9.19 18.37
C GLY A 178 -17.25 -9.40 17.52
N ARG A 179 -18.36 -9.85 18.12
CA ARG A 179 -19.66 -9.96 17.45
C ARG A 179 -20.20 -8.59 17.00
N GLN A 180 -20.13 -7.58 17.87
CA GLN A 180 -20.59 -6.23 17.56
C GLN A 180 -19.78 -5.60 16.42
N MET A 181 -18.44 -5.64 16.50
CA MET A 181 -17.56 -5.10 15.47
C MET A 181 -17.71 -5.83 14.14
N LYS A 182 -17.92 -7.15 14.15
CA LYS A 182 -18.20 -7.90 12.92
C LYS A 182 -19.51 -7.42 12.28
N ALA A 183 -20.59 -7.33 13.05
CA ALA A 183 -21.87 -6.85 12.56
C ALA A 183 -21.79 -5.41 12.03
N GLU A 184 -21.06 -4.53 12.71
CA GLU A 184 -20.88 -3.14 12.27
C GLU A 184 -20.01 -3.04 11.00
N ARG A 185 -18.94 -3.83 10.90
CA ARG A 185 -18.13 -3.93 9.68
C ARG A 185 -18.93 -4.49 8.51
N GLU A 186 -19.73 -5.52 8.72
CA GLU A 186 -20.64 -6.08 7.71
C GLU A 186 -21.66 -5.05 7.24
N LYS A 187 -22.29 -4.32 8.18
CA LYS A 187 -23.21 -3.22 7.85
C LYS A 187 -22.51 -2.14 7.02
N ARG A 188 -21.32 -1.69 7.44
CA ARG A 188 -20.55 -0.68 6.71
C ARG A 188 -20.16 -1.17 5.31
N ALA A 189 -19.75 -2.43 5.18
CA ALA A 189 -19.43 -3.03 3.88
C ALA A 189 -20.65 -3.07 2.95
N GLN A 190 -21.81 -3.48 3.46
CA GLN A 190 -23.07 -3.50 2.69
C GLN A 190 -23.51 -2.11 2.24
N VAL A 191 -23.39 -1.10 3.10
CA VAL A 191 -23.71 0.29 2.74
C VAL A 191 -22.76 0.78 1.64
N LEU A 192 -21.45 0.54 1.81
CA LEU A 192 -20.45 0.95 0.81
C LEU A 192 -20.64 0.24 -0.53
N GLU A 193 -21.02 -1.04 -0.52
CA GLU A 193 -21.34 -1.81 -1.72
C GLU A 193 -22.59 -1.27 -2.41
N ALA A 194 -23.65 -0.97 -1.65
CA ALA A 194 -24.87 -0.39 -2.19
C ALA A 194 -24.64 1.01 -2.78
N GLU A 195 -23.83 1.85 -2.11
CA GLU A 195 -23.41 3.15 -2.63
C GLU A 195 -22.55 3.00 -3.90
N GLY A 196 -21.61 2.05 -3.91
CA GLY A 196 -20.81 1.73 -5.09
C GLY A 196 -21.67 1.28 -6.28
N LEU A 197 -22.65 0.41 -6.07
CA LEU A 197 -23.59 -0.06 -7.10
C LEU A 197 -24.45 1.09 -7.63
N ARG A 198 -24.99 1.93 -6.75
CA ARG A 198 -25.76 3.12 -7.13
C ARG A 198 -24.92 4.07 -7.99
N ASN A 199 -23.71 4.39 -7.54
CA ASN A 199 -22.81 5.29 -8.27
C ASN A 199 -22.40 4.71 -9.62
N ALA A 200 -22.12 3.40 -9.69
CA ALA A 200 -21.82 2.71 -10.94
C ALA A 200 -23.02 2.73 -11.91
N GLN A 201 -24.25 2.60 -11.42
CA GLN A 201 -25.45 2.70 -12.26
C GLN A 201 -25.66 4.11 -12.80
N ILE A 202 -25.46 5.15 -11.98
CA ILE A 202 -25.53 6.54 -12.41
C ILE A 202 -24.50 6.82 -13.51
N LEU A 203 -23.23 6.47 -13.29
CA LEU A 203 -22.16 6.66 -14.29
C LEU A 203 -22.44 5.92 -15.60
N ARG A 204 -23.02 4.70 -15.55
CA ARG A 204 -23.43 3.98 -16.76
C ARG A 204 -24.57 4.70 -17.50
N ALA A 205 -25.57 5.19 -16.78
CA ALA A 205 -26.70 5.90 -17.38
C ALA A 205 -26.27 7.24 -18.00
N GLU A 206 -25.38 7.98 -17.33
CA GLU A 206 -24.78 9.21 -17.85
C GLU A 206 -23.93 8.93 -19.09
N GLY A 207 -23.09 7.89 -19.05
CA GLY A 207 -22.32 7.44 -20.20
C GLY A 207 -23.20 7.05 -21.39
N ALA A 208 -24.31 6.33 -21.15
CA ALA A 208 -25.26 5.95 -22.19
C ALA A 208 -25.99 7.17 -22.79
N LYS A 209 -26.43 8.12 -21.95
CA LYS A 209 -27.01 9.38 -22.40
C LYS A 209 -26.02 10.16 -23.27
N GLN A 210 -24.78 10.30 -22.81
CA GLN A 210 -23.76 11.04 -23.53
C GLN A 210 -23.39 10.36 -24.85
N ALA A 211 -23.29 9.03 -24.86
CA ALA A 211 -23.08 8.26 -26.09
C ALA A 211 -24.23 8.45 -27.10
N ALA A 212 -25.49 8.42 -26.63
CA ALA A 212 -26.66 8.64 -27.50
C ALA A 212 -26.70 10.05 -28.09
N VAL A 213 -26.34 11.08 -27.31
CA VAL A 213 -26.23 12.47 -27.78
C VAL A 213 -25.14 12.59 -28.85
N LEU A 214 -23.94 12.09 -28.57
CA LEU A 214 -22.82 12.12 -29.52
C LEU A 214 -23.14 11.35 -30.81
N GLN A 215 -23.87 10.24 -30.70
CA GLN A 215 -24.32 9.48 -31.88
C GLN A 215 -25.35 10.27 -32.70
N ALA A 216 -26.31 10.94 -32.07
CA ALA A 216 -27.30 11.76 -32.76
C ALA A 216 -26.66 12.99 -33.44
N GLU A 217 -25.71 13.64 -32.75
CA GLU A 217 -24.91 14.74 -33.31
C GLU A 217 -24.08 14.26 -34.51
N GLY A 218 -23.39 13.13 -34.37
CA GLY A 218 -22.62 12.52 -35.47
C GLY A 218 -23.49 12.15 -36.66
N GLN A 219 -24.69 11.61 -36.46
CA GLN A 219 -25.65 11.33 -37.53
C GLN A 219 -26.15 12.60 -38.21
N ARG A 220 -26.46 13.65 -37.45
CA ARG A 220 -26.88 14.95 -37.99
C ARG A 220 -25.78 15.56 -38.84
N GLU A 221 -24.54 15.54 -38.36
CA GLU A 221 -23.41 16.09 -39.10
C GLU A 221 -23.12 15.27 -40.36
N ALA A 222 -23.17 13.94 -40.28
CA ALA A 222 -23.05 13.09 -41.46
C ALA A 222 -24.16 13.35 -42.49
N ALA A 223 -25.42 13.50 -42.05
CA ALA A 223 -26.54 13.83 -42.93
C ALA A 223 -26.37 15.21 -43.59
N PHE A 224 -25.91 16.21 -42.84
CA PHE A 224 -25.64 17.54 -43.37
C PHE A 224 -24.52 17.51 -44.43
N ARG A 225 -23.40 16.86 -44.14
CA ARG A 225 -22.29 16.72 -45.12
C ARG A 225 -22.71 15.94 -46.36
N ASN A 226 -23.58 14.94 -46.22
CA ASN A 226 -24.13 14.20 -47.36
C ASN A 226 -25.07 15.06 -48.22
N ALA A 227 -25.89 15.92 -47.58
CA ALA A 227 -26.76 16.85 -48.30
C ALA A 227 -25.94 17.91 -49.05
N GLU A 228 -24.94 18.50 -48.39
CA GLU A 228 -24.01 19.46 -49.01
C GLU A 228 -23.22 18.82 -50.16
N ALA A 229 -22.77 17.57 -50.00
CA ALA A 229 -22.13 16.83 -51.09
C ALA A 229 -23.08 16.64 -52.29
N ARG A 230 -24.35 16.32 -52.06
CA ARG A 230 -25.36 16.21 -53.12
C ARG A 230 -25.64 17.54 -53.80
N GLU A 231 -25.73 18.63 -53.05
CA GLU A 231 -25.93 19.98 -53.59
C GLU A 231 -24.74 20.39 -54.47
N ARG A 232 -23.51 20.21 -53.99
CA ARG A 232 -22.30 20.47 -54.81
C ARG A 232 -22.24 19.59 -56.06
N LEU A 233 -22.62 18.32 -55.96
CA LEU A 233 -22.70 17.44 -57.13
C LEU A 233 -23.76 17.93 -58.13
N ALA A 234 -24.94 18.33 -57.66
CA ALA A 234 -26.01 18.86 -58.50
C ALA A 234 -25.61 20.20 -59.15
N GLU A 235 -24.93 21.10 -58.43
CA GLU A 235 -24.37 22.33 -58.98
C GLU A 235 -23.29 22.05 -60.02
N ALA A 236 -22.39 21.09 -59.75
CA ALA A 236 -21.36 20.67 -60.70
C ALA A 236 -21.99 20.11 -61.98
N GLU A 237 -23.05 19.31 -61.86
CA GLU A 237 -23.77 18.73 -62.99
C GLU A 237 -24.59 19.78 -63.75
N ALA A 238 -25.23 20.73 -63.05
CA ALA A 238 -25.89 21.87 -63.67
C ALA A 238 -24.89 22.77 -64.42
N LYS A 239 -23.70 23.01 -63.85
CA LYS A 239 -22.63 23.78 -64.48
C LYS A 239 -22.07 23.04 -65.69
N ALA A 240 -21.83 21.73 -65.59
CA ALA A 240 -21.43 20.89 -66.72
C ALA A 240 -22.49 20.94 -67.84
N THR A 241 -23.77 20.78 -67.50
CA THR A 241 -24.89 20.85 -68.46
C THR A 241 -24.99 22.22 -69.12
N ARG A 242 -24.73 23.31 -68.39
CA ARG A 242 -24.71 24.67 -68.93
C ARG A 242 -23.53 24.89 -69.88
N VAL A 243 -22.31 24.47 -69.52
CA VAL A 243 -21.14 24.54 -70.41
C VAL A 243 -21.40 23.77 -71.70
N VAL A 244 -22.05 22.60 -71.60
CA VAL A 244 -22.45 21.82 -72.78
C VAL A 244 -23.54 22.53 -73.58
N SER A 245 -24.57 23.10 -72.92
CA SER A 245 -25.63 23.88 -73.59
C SER A 245 -25.10 25.13 -74.31
N GLU A 246 -24.14 25.83 -73.71
CA GLU A 246 -23.45 26.98 -74.32
C GLU A 246 -22.64 26.53 -75.55
N ALA A 247 -21.89 25.43 -75.44
CA ALA A 247 -21.18 24.85 -76.58
C ALA A 247 -22.11 24.35 -77.71
N ILE A 248 -23.35 23.93 -77.37
CA ILE A 248 -24.40 23.58 -78.34
C ILE A 248 -24.93 24.86 -79.04
N ALA A 249 -25.15 25.95 -78.31
CA ALA A 249 -25.67 27.21 -78.83
C ALA A 249 -24.67 27.92 -79.79
N GLU A 250 -23.37 27.69 -79.61
CA GLU A 250 -22.30 28.17 -80.51
C GLU A 250 -22.21 27.39 -81.85
N GLY A 251 -23.04 26.34 -82.04
CA GLY A 251 -23.29 25.75 -83.36
C GLY A 251 -22.55 24.45 -83.70
N ASN A 252 -22.00 23.72 -82.72
CA ASN A 252 -21.29 22.46 -83.00
C ASN A 252 -22.16 21.21 -82.76
N VAL A 253 -22.88 20.77 -83.79
CA VAL A 253 -23.76 19.58 -83.77
C VAL A 253 -23.02 18.26 -83.48
N GLN A 254 -21.69 18.22 -83.58
CA GLN A 254 -20.88 17.02 -83.30
C GLN A 254 -20.71 16.76 -81.79
N ALA A 255 -20.84 17.77 -80.93
CA ALA A 255 -20.73 17.60 -79.49
C ALA A 255 -21.91 16.79 -78.91
N ILE A 256 -23.10 16.89 -79.51
CA ILE A 256 -24.30 16.14 -79.08
C ILE A 256 -24.08 14.63 -79.24
N ASN A 257 -23.52 14.19 -80.38
CA ASN A 257 -23.27 12.77 -80.64
C ASN A 257 -22.23 12.17 -79.68
N TYR A 258 -21.20 12.95 -79.32
CA TYR A 258 -20.19 12.52 -78.35
C TYR A 258 -20.78 12.33 -76.94
N PHE A 259 -21.61 13.26 -76.47
CA PHE A 259 -22.25 13.16 -75.15
C PHE A 259 -23.28 12.02 -75.07
N VAL A 260 -24.07 11.80 -76.15
CA VAL A 260 -25.01 10.67 -76.23
C VAL A 260 -24.24 9.34 -76.24
N ALA A 261 -23.15 9.25 -77.01
CA ALA A 261 -22.30 8.07 -77.01
C ALA A 261 -21.69 7.81 -75.63
N GLN A 262 -21.19 8.84 -74.94
CA GLN A 262 -20.62 8.70 -73.59
C GLN A 262 -21.67 8.22 -72.57
N LYS A 263 -22.87 8.81 -72.53
CA LYS A 263 -23.95 8.36 -71.63
C LYS A 263 -24.45 6.96 -71.98
N TYR A 264 -24.47 6.60 -73.26
CA TYR A 264 -24.80 5.25 -73.72
C TYR A 264 -23.75 4.21 -73.28
N THR A 265 -22.46 4.54 -73.38
CA THR A 265 -21.37 3.67 -72.91
C THR A 265 -21.33 3.56 -71.38
N GLU A 266 -21.57 4.65 -70.65
CA GLU A 266 -21.72 4.64 -69.18
C GLU A 266 -22.90 3.77 -68.73
N ALA A 267 -24.05 3.89 -69.41
CA ALA A 267 -25.23 3.05 -69.16
C ALA A 267 -24.97 1.57 -69.45
N LEU A 268 -24.28 1.25 -70.56
CA LEU A 268 -23.84 -0.12 -70.86
C LEU A 268 -22.89 -0.67 -69.79
N THR A 269 -21.97 0.15 -69.28
CA THR A 269 -21.05 -0.24 -68.21
C THR A 269 -21.78 -0.49 -66.90
N ALA A 270 -22.72 0.39 -66.53
CA ALA A 270 -23.54 0.24 -65.33
C ALA A 270 -24.43 -1.02 -65.39
N ILE A 271 -25.01 -1.33 -66.56
CA ILE A 271 -25.76 -2.56 -66.81
C ILE A 271 -24.85 -3.79 -66.73
N GLY A 272 -23.63 -3.72 -67.26
CA GLY A 272 -22.65 -4.81 -67.23
C GLY A 272 -22.05 -5.10 -65.85
N SER A 273 -21.98 -4.09 -64.96
CA SER A 273 -21.40 -4.22 -63.62
C SER A 273 -22.40 -4.56 -62.50
N ALA A 274 -23.70 -4.56 -62.78
CA ALA A 274 -24.73 -4.89 -61.78
C ALA A 274 -24.80 -6.40 -61.53
N GLY A 275 -24.73 -6.84 -60.28
CA GLY A 275 -24.70 -8.28 -59.92
C GLY A 275 -25.97 -9.09 -60.24
N ASN A 276 -27.02 -8.51 -60.83
CA ASN A 276 -28.29 -9.16 -61.15
C ASN A 276 -28.79 -8.96 -62.61
N SER A 277 -28.00 -8.39 -63.52
CA SER A 277 -28.42 -8.13 -64.90
C SER A 277 -28.33 -9.39 -65.79
N LYS A 278 -29.43 -10.16 -65.83
CA LYS A 278 -29.68 -11.24 -66.81
C LYS A 278 -30.05 -10.73 -68.22
N ILE A 279 -29.56 -9.56 -68.66
CA ILE A 279 -29.80 -9.04 -70.02
C ILE A 279 -28.49 -9.05 -70.79
N VAL A 280 -28.30 -10.11 -71.58
CA VAL A 280 -27.24 -10.23 -72.58
C VAL A 280 -27.77 -9.60 -73.88
N LEU A 281 -27.36 -8.37 -74.17
CA LEU A 281 -27.50 -7.79 -75.51
C LEU A 281 -26.35 -8.35 -76.36
N MET A 282 -26.63 -9.39 -77.13
CA MET A 282 -25.73 -9.90 -78.17
C MET A 282 -25.89 -9.01 -79.41
N PRO A 283 -24.85 -8.29 -79.87
CA PRO A 283 -24.87 -7.63 -81.17
C PRO A 283 -25.14 -8.67 -82.25
N MET A 284 -26.05 -8.37 -83.18
CA MET A 284 -26.57 -9.34 -84.16
C MET A 284 -25.51 -9.85 -85.17
N GLU A 285 -24.29 -9.34 -85.14
CA GLU A 285 -23.17 -9.83 -85.94
C GLU A 285 -22.35 -10.97 -85.25
N ALA A 286 -22.57 -11.24 -83.96
CA ALA A 286 -21.84 -12.28 -83.21
C ALA A 286 -22.39 -13.71 -83.41
N SER A 287 -23.50 -13.88 -84.14
CA SER A 287 -24.09 -15.19 -84.45
C SER A 287 -23.21 -16.05 -85.37
N SER A 288 -22.30 -15.44 -86.12
CA SER A 288 -21.40 -16.15 -87.06
C SER A 288 -20.16 -16.79 -86.42
N LEU A 289 -19.80 -16.39 -85.19
CA LEU A 289 -18.61 -16.91 -84.48
C LEU A 289 -18.90 -18.10 -83.55
N ILE A 290 -20.17 -18.38 -83.27
CA ILE A 290 -20.59 -19.47 -82.36
C ILE A 290 -20.78 -20.81 -83.11
N GLY A 291 -20.98 -20.78 -84.44
CA GLY A 291 -21.05 -22.00 -85.26
C GLY A 291 -19.71 -22.73 -85.43
N SER A 292 -18.57 -22.04 -85.29
CA SER A 292 -17.23 -22.62 -85.49
C SER A 292 -16.64 -23.31 -84.25
N LEU A 293 -17.23 -23.14 -83.06
CA LEU A 293 -16.71 -23.71 -81.81
C LEU A 293 -17.50 -24.94 -81.32
N GLY A 294 -18.72 -25.16 -81.82
CA GLY A 294 -19.51 -26.38 -81.53
C GLY A 294 -19.03 -27.64 -82.27
N GLY A 295 -18.40 -27.48 -83.44
CA GLY A 295 -17.89 -28.60 -84.25
C GLY A 295 -16.61 -29.26 -83.71
N ILE A 296 -15.82 -28.54 -82.91
CA ILE A 296 -14.55 -29.05 -82.35
C ILE A 296 -14.80 -29.86 -81.06
N GLY A 297 -15.90 -29.58 -80.34
CA GLY A 297 -16.26 -30.29 -79.10
C GLY A 297 -16.84 -31.71 -79.32
N ALA A 298 -17.38 -31.99 -80.51
CA ALA A 298 -17.89 -33.31 -80.87
C ALA A 298 -16.75 -34.31 -81.18
N ILE A 299 -15.66 -33.83 -81.79
CA ILE A 299 -14.47 -34.64 -82.11
C ILE A 299 -13.66 -34.97 -80.84
N ALA A 300 -13.63 -34.06 -79.86
CA ALA A 300 -12.95 -34.30 -78.58
C ALA A 300 -13.66 -35.35 -77.68
N ARG A 301 -14.97 -35.55 -77.87
CA ARG A 301 -15.76 -36.50 -77.08
C ARG A 301 -15.73 -37.93 -77.66
N GLU A 302 -15.33 -38.07 -78.92
CA GLU A 302 -15.19 -39.37 -79.62
C GLU A 302 -13.75 -39.93 -79.55
N VAL A 303 -12.74 -39.10 -79.24
CA VAL A 303 -11.34 -39.51 -79.08
C VAL A 303 -10.97 -39.86 -77.62
N PHE A 304 -11.76 -39.45 -76.64
CA PHE A 304 -11.44 -39.63 -75.20
C PHE A 304 -12.52 -40.37 -74.39
N GLY A 305 -13.28 -41.25 -75.05
CA GLY A 305 -14.18 -42.17 -74.37
C GLY A 305 -13.43 -43.25 -73.58
N ASP A 306 -13.74 -43.30 -72.29
CA ASP A 306 -13.72 -44.47 -71.38
C ASP A 306 -12.43 -44.78 -70.60
N ASN A 307 -12.47 -44.51 -69.29
CA ASN A 307 -12.07 -45.43 -68.20
C ASN A 307 -12.19 -44.77 -66.81
N GLY A 308 -13.12 -45.28 -66.00
CA GLY A 308 -12.88 -45.83 -64.65
C GLY A 308 -12.28 -44.98 -63.51
N ASP A 309 -13.13 -44.78 -62.50
CA ASP A 309 -12.87 -44.84 -61.03
C ASP A 309 -12.09 -43.75 -60.25
N GLY A 310 -12.76 -43.27 -59.19
CA GLY A 310 -12.21 -43.40 -57.84
C GLY A 310 -11.68 -42.17 -57.10
N SER A 311 -12.56 -41.53 -56.31
CA SER A 311 -12.34 -41.02 -54.93
C SER A 311 -11.18 -40.06 -54.56
N GLY A 312 -11.55 -38.96 -53.89
CA GLY A 312 -10.77 -38.41 -52.75
C GLY A 312 -10.22 -36.99 -52.92
N ALA A 313 -10.89 -36.02 -52.30
CA ALA A 313 -10.51 -34.60 -52.28
C ALA A 313 -9.18 -34.32 -51.52
N PRO A 314 -8.33 -33.38 -51.99
CA PRO A 314 -7.19 -32.86 -51.22
C PRO A 314 -7.52 -31.59 -50.41
N GLN A 315 -6.88 -31.53 -49.25
CA GLN A 315 -7.06 -30.62 -48.12
C GLN A 315 -6.31 -29.27 -48.29
N PRO A 316 -6.81 -28.14 -47.75
CA PRO A 316 -6.09 -26.86 -47.76
C PRO A 316 -5.01 -26.74 -46.66
N PRO A 317 -4.01 -25.85 -46.83
CA PRO A 317 -2.77 -25.83 -46.05
C PRO A 317 -2.90 -25.18 -44.66
N ARG A 318 -2.03 -25.64 -43.74
CA ARG A 318 -1.97 -25.29 -42.30
C ARG A 318 -1.42 -23.86 -42.03
N PRO A 319 -1.92 -23.15 -40.99
CA PRO A 319 -1.25 -21.98 -40.43
C PRO A 319 -0.19 -22.35 -39.37
N ARG A 320 0.86 -21.53 -39.30
CA ARG A 320 2.04 -21.67 -38.42
C ARG A 320 1.73 -21.23 -36.98
N SER A 321 2.38 -21.92 -36.02
CA SER A 321 2.29 -21.73 -34.58
C SER A 321 2.81 -20.38 -34.08
N GLY A 322 1.98 -19.65 -33.33
CA GLY A 322 2.40 -18.56 -32.43
C GLY A 322 2.38 -19.04 -30.98
N SER A 323 3.49 -18.86 -30.28
CA SER A 323 3.74 -19.29 -28.89
C SER A 323 2.77 -18.69 -27.88
N ALA A 324 2.31 -19.54 -26.96
CA ALA A 324 1.51 -19.20 -25.78
C ALA A 324 2.23 -18.20 -24.86
N ARG A 325 1.53 -17.14 -24.45
CA ARG A 325 1.91 -16.28 -23.33
C ARG A 325 1.23 -16.83 -22.08
N THR A 326 2.01 -17.49 -21.23
CA THR A 326 1.59 -17.97 -19.91
C THR A 326 1.38 -16.79 -18.96
N THR A 327 0.17 -16.67 -18.41
CA THR A 327 -0.10 -15.91 -17.19
C THR A 327 0.45 -16.68 -15.97
N PRO A 328 1.07 -16.03 -14.98
CA PRO A 328 1.44 -16.70 -13.74
C PRO A 328 0.22 -16.82 -12.81
N SER A 329 0.01 -18.02 -12.30
CA SER A 329 -0.95 -18.37 -11.24
C SER A 329 -0.39 -18.00 -9.87
N ILE A 330 -1.13 -17.19 -9.10
CA ILE A 330 -0.91 -17.04 -7.65
C ILE A 330 -2.14 -17.66 -6.97
N ASN A 331 -1.92 -18.81 -6.34
CA ASN A 331 -2.88 -19.47 -5.45
C ASN A 331 -2.63 -19.01 -3.99
N PRO A 332 -3.65 -19.00 -3.11
CA PRO A 332 -3.58 -18.35 -1.81
C PRO A 332 -3.24 -19.31 -0.65
N LEU A 333 -2.81 -18.71 0.47
CA LEU A 333 -2.71 -19.24 1.85
C LEU A 333 -1.48 -20.09 2.22
N THR A 334 -0.61 -19.52 3.08
CA THR A 334 -0.04 -20.07 4.34
C THR A 334 0.85 -18.97 4.98
N SER A 335 0.40 -18.23 5.99
CA SER A 335 0.63 -18.45 7.43
C SER A 335 2.09 -18.49 7.92
N LYS A 336 2.39 -17.57 8.86
CA LYS A 336 3.32 -17.62 10.01
C LYS A 336 4.79 -17.14 9.87
N GLU A 337 5.15 -16.44 10.96
CA GLU A 337 6.47 -16.21 11.57
C GLU A 337 7.39 -15.13 10.99
N SER A 338 7.34 -13.94 11.60
CA SER A 338 8.36 -13.40 12.52
C SER A 338 7.98 -12.00 12.97
#